data_AF-A0A3D9FW73-F1
#
_entry.id   AF-A0A3D9FW73-F1
#
_cell.length_a   1.000
_cell.length_b   1.000
_cell.length_c   1.000
_cell.angle_alpha   90.00
_cell.angle_beta   90.00
_cell.angle_gamma   90.00
#
_symmetry.space_group_name_H-M   'P 1'
#
loop_
_entity.id
_entity.type
_entity.pdbx_description
1 polymer ?
#
loop_
_entity_poly.entity_id
_entity_poly.type
_entity_poly.pdbx_seq_one_letter_code
_entity_poly.pdbx_strand_id
1 'polypeptide(L)'
;MPELYIPDFSYSDYLTYEIKNDDTPESVAEKMGIDLYALRSYHNRYATLEDLIGPIFPRHLKFLIIKPEEKELTEEEKEQHRKNVVFNDGPGKLSLNYSHGEYTYAVLYTIDNGKDIYTIKQKITVIWLAQNKGYHCYKIHRDNDIYINDVAPNTMAQEITHQASQALYPLTIVVDQNGNWIDIYNFNEIEKRWQETKKQIRNYYKGHTVEKYFSIQDKNLESSDTLYASLNKDWFLNSLFNGIHVQYPSTKTINRKITFPYLAKSESINYQTEQVIDERLDVDNLIVININGKLNDERTKTDFENELNISGKEYSEEKPDGNYSAKYFLNPNNYMPEAFIVSCGLGLDIVQKYTISATNLHSRKELVIASRQSTYVGINKPKKRDYSLLYIILLIIASVAFVFAIRVFFLKQ
;
A
#
# COMPACT_ATOMS: atom_id res chain seq x y z
N MET A 1 16.77 -4.67 -30.63
CA MET A 1 16.72 -5.34 -29.31
C MET A 1 17.85 -4.72 -28.50
N PRO A 2 17.64 -4.23 -27.27
CA PRO A 2 18.77 -3.89 -26.43
C PRO A 2 19.56 -5.17 -26.16
N GLU A 3 20.85 -5.17 -26.50
CA GLU A 3 21.77 -6.22 -26.09
C GLU A 3 21.82 -6.18 -24.57
N LEU A 4 21.19 -7.18 -23.94
CA LEU A 4 21.41 -7.48 -22.53
C LEU A 4 22.89 -7.83 -22.40
N TYR A 5 23.67 -6.89 -21.90
CA TYR A 5 25.03 -7.18 -21.46
C TYR A 5 24.93 -8.10 -20.25
N ILE A 6 25.17 -9.39 -20.48
CA ILE A 6 25.37 -10.36 -19.43
C ILE A 6 26.88 -10.29 -19.16
N PRO A 7 27.33 -9.77 -17.99
CA PRO A 7 28.75 -9.77 -17.66
C PRO A 7 29.28 -11.20 -17.70
N ASP A 8 30.51 -11.36 -18.21
CA ASP A 8 31.18 -12.64 -18.18
C ASP A 8 31.33 -13.11 -16.72
N PHE A 9 31.07 -14.40 -16.49
CA PHE A 9 31.19 -14.99 -15.17
C PHE A 9 32.63 -14.85 -14.64
N SER A 10 32.77 -14.36 -13.40
CA SER A 10 34.05 -14.30 -12.70
C SER A 10 33.90 -14.78 -11.26
N TYR A 11 34.80 -15.67 -10.84
CA TYR A 11 34.90 -16.10 -9.45
C TYR A 11 35.23 -14.96 -8.47
N SER A 12 35.79 -13.83 -8.95
CA SER A 12 36.06 -12.66 -8.12
C SER A 12 34.82 -12.03 -7.49
N ASP A 13 33.63 -12.31 -8.06
CA ASP A 13 32.37 -11.71 -7.63
C ASP A 13 31.72 -12.50 -6.49
N TYR A 14 32.33 -13.62 -6.08
CA TYR A 14 31.80 -14.54 -5.10
C TYR A 14 32.78 -14.80 -3.96
N LEU A 15 32.24 -15.17 -2.79
CA LEU A 15 33.05 -15.80 -1.76
C LEU A 15 33.38 -17.23 -2.22
N THR A 16 34.67 -17.57 -2.28
CA THR A 16 35.12 -18.87 -2.77
C THR A 16 35.99 -19.62 -1.76
N TYR A 17 35.85 -20.94 -1.75
CA TYR A 17 36.80 -21.86 -1.12
C TYR A 17 37.71 -22.48 -2.19
N GLU A 18 39.02 -22.42 -1.99
CA GLU A 18 39.99 -23.09 -2.87
C GLU A 18 40.04 -24.59 -2.56
N ILE A 19 39.73 -25.41 -3.55
CA ILE A 19 39.66 -26.87 -3.44
C ILE A 19 41.08 -27.42 -3.30
N LYS A 20 41.32 -28.20 -2.24
CA LYS A 20 42.62 -28.82 -1.96
C LYS A 20 42.71 -30.22 -2.53
N ASN A 21 43.93 -30.74 -2.63
CA ASN A 21 44.15 -32.16 -2.94
C ASN A 21 43.44 -33.02 -1.87
N ASP A 22 42.67 -34.00 -2.33
CA ASP A 22 41.80 -34.89 -1.54
C ASP A 22 40.47 -34.30 -1.04
N ASP A 23 40.15 -33.04 -1.36
CA ASP A 23 38.82 -32.51 -1.06
C ASP A 23 37.75 -33.22 -1.92
N THR A 24 36.65 -33.59 -1.26
CA THR A 24 35.42 -34.08 -1.86
C THR A 24 34.28 -33.14 -1.48
N PRO A 25 33.18 -33.08 -2.23
CA PRO A 25 32.00 -32.31 -1.83
C PRO A 25 31.57 -32.62 -0.38
N GLU A 26 31.61 -33.88 0.01
CA GLU A 26 31.30 -34.40 1.34
C GLU A 26 32.27 -33.87 2.41
N SER A 27 33.58 -33.96 2.20
CA SER A 27 34.57 -33.52 3.18
C SER A 27 34.57 -32.00 3.39
N VAL A 28 34.31 -31.24 2.32
CA VAL A 28 34.20 -29.78 2.41
C VAL A 28 32.91 -29.39 3.14
N ALA A 29 31.79 -30.05 2.85
CA ALA A 29 30.53 -29.82 3.54
C ALA A 29 30.64 -30.08 5.05
N GLU A 30 31.24 -31.20 5.44
CA GLU A 30 31.47 -31.55 6.84
C GLU A 30 32.37 -30.53 7.54
N LYS A 31 33.49 -30.14 6.91
CA LYS A 31 34.42 -29.14 7.44
C LYS A 31 33.77 -27.78 7.66
N MET A 32 32.79 -27.42 6.84
CA MET A 32 32.06 -26.16 6.92
C MET A 32 30.80 -26.25 7.79
N GLY A 33 30.45 -27.43 8.31
CA GLY A 33 29.24 -27.64 9.11
C GLY A 33 27.94 -27.40 8.33
N ILE A 34 27.97 -27.55 7.00
CA ILE A 34 26.81 -27.33 6.13
C ILE A 34 26.37 -28.63 5.47
N ASP A 35 25.08 -28.71 5.16
CA ASP A 35 24.54 -29.85 4.41
C ASP A 35 25.14 -29.94 3.00
N LEU A 36 25.46 -31.17 2.57
CA LEU A 36 26.08 -31.44 1.28
C LEU A 36 25.20 -30.98 0.11
N TYR A 37 23.88 -31.17 0.20
CA TYR A 37 22.96 -30.71 -0.82
C TYR A 37 22.91 -29.18 -0.85
N ALA A 38 22.93 -28.52 0.31
CA ALA A 38 23.00 -27.06 0.39
C ALA A 38 24.28 -26.49 -0.25
N LEU A 39 25.45 -27.09 0.02
CA LEU A 39 26.72 -26.70 -0.61
C LEU A 39 26.67 -26.83 -2.14
N ARG A 40 26.20 -27.98 -2.64
CA ARG A 40 26.06 -28.23 -4.09
C ARG A 40 25.07 -27.28 -4.74
N SER A 41 23.90 -27.12 -4.13
CA SER A 41 22.82 -26.26 -4.63
C SER A 41 23.25 -24.80 -4.73
N TYR A 42 23.96 -24.28 -3.72
CA TYR A 42 24.45 -22.91 -3.73
C TYR A 42 25.50 -22.69 -4.82
N HIS A 43 26.49 -23.58 -4.94
CA HIS A 43 27.49 -23.47 -5.99
C HIS A 43 26.87 -23.51 -7.39
N ASN A 44 26.07 -24.55 -7.66
CA ASN A 44 25.49 -24.83 -8.97
C ASN A 44 24.51 -23.75 -9.43
N ARG A 45 23.97 -22.96 -8.51
CA ARG A 45 23.11 -21.83 -8.82
C ARG A 45 23.84 -20.69 -9.52
N TYR A 46 25.12 -20.51 -9.23
CA TYR A 46 25.92 -19.37 -9.72
C TYR A 46 27.06 -19.78 -10.65
N ALA A 47 27.49 -21.04 -10.60
CA ALA A 47 28.57 -21.57 -11.41
C ALA A 47 28.19 -21.70 -12.90
N THR A 48 29.22 -21.77 -13.75
CA THR A 48 29.03 -22.12 -15.16
C THR A 48 28.63 -23.60 -15.30
N LEU A 49 28.15 -23.98 -16.50
CA LEU A 49 27.79 -25.38 -16.78
C LEU A 49 28.97 -26.35 -16.61
N GLU A 50 30.20 -25.90 -16.86
CA GLU A 50 31.41 -26.73 -16.77
C GLU A 50 31.79 -26.99 -15.30
N ASP A 51 31.52 -26.00 -14.44
CA ASP A 51 31.89 -26.01 -13.04
C ASP A 51 30.83 -26.65 -12.13
N LEU A 52 29.71 -27.14 -12.66
CA LEU A 52 28.65 -27.78 -11.87
C LEU A 52 29.16 -29.01 -11.11
N ILE A 53 28.80 -29.07 -9.83
CA ILE A 53 29.25 -30.10 -8.90
C ILE A 53 28.16 -31.15 -8.73
N GLY A 54 28.53 -32.40 -9.00
CA GLY A 54 27.72 -33.59 -8.75
C GLY A 54 28.24 -34.36 -7.54
N PRO A 55 28.30 -35.70 -7.61
CA PRO A 55 28.86 -36.54 -6.55
C PRO A 55 30.33 -36.24 -6.22
N ILE A 56 31.09 -35.76 -7.19
CA ILE A 56 32.51 -35.41 -7.07
C ILE A 56 32.77 -34.04 -7.71
N PHE A 57 33.86 -33.39 -7.32
CA PHE A 57 34.29 -32.15 -7.99
C PHE A 57 34.77 -32.43 -9.42
N PRO A 58 34.42 -31.59 -10.40
CA PRO A 58 35.05 -31.62 -11.72
C PRO A 58 36.57 -31.46 -11.60
N ARG A 59 37.35 -32.22 -12.39
CA ARG A 59 38.82 -32.22 -12.28
C ARG A 59 39.49 -30.86 -12.51
N HIS A 60 38.81 -29.97 -13.22
CA HIS A 60 39.31 -28.62 -13.53
C HIS A 60 38.86 -27.58 -12.50
N LEU A 61 37.91 -27.92 -11.62
CA LEU A 61 37.34 -26.99 -10.66
C LEU A 61 38.37 -26.65 -9.59
N LYS A 62 38.72 -25.36 -9.49
CA LYS A 62 39.68 -24.85 -8.50
C LYS A 62 38.99 -24.18 -7.31
N PHE A 63 37.82 -23.58 -7.55
CA PHE A 63 37.12 -22.75 -6.59
C PHE A 63 35.68 -23.20 -6.43
N LEU A 64 35.29 -23.43 -5.18
CA LEU A 64 33.91 -23.65 -4.78
C LEU A 64 33.31 -22.31 -4.35
N ILE A 65 32.31 -21.81 -5.09
CA ILE A 65 31.42 -20.73 -4.63
C ILE A 65 30.71 -21.18 -3.35
N ILE A 66 30.93 -20.45 -2.25
CA ILE A 66 30.35 -20.74 -0.94
C ILE A 66 29.43 -19.60 -0.51
N LYS A 67 28.38 -19.96 0.24
CA LYS A 67 27.49 -18.96 0.83
C LYS A 67 28.29 -18.14 1.84
N PRO A 68 28.29 -16.79 1.75
CA PRO A 68 28.84 -15.96 2.80
C PRO A 68 28.19 -16.29 4.14
N GLU A 69 28.97 -16.29 5.22
CA GLU A 69 28.42 -16.34 6.56
C GLU A 69 27.49 -15.13 6.72
N GLU A 70 26.18 -15.40 6.78
CA GLU A 70 25.21 -14.39 7.20
C GLU A 70 25.49 -14.16 8.69
N LYS A 71 26.37 -13.20 8.99
CA LYS A 71 26.43 -12.64 10.33
C LYS A 71 25.04 -12.08 10.61
N GLU A 72 24.27 -12.76 11.45
CA GLU A 72 23.13 -12.14 12.10
C GLU A 72 23.67 -10.99 12.93
N LEU A 73 23.60 -9.80 12.35
CA LEU A 73 23.91 -8.57 13.04
C LEU A 73 22.99 -8.47 14.25
N THR A 74 23.54 -8.07 15.39
CA THR A 74 22.73 -7.68 16.54
C THR A 74 21.80 -6.53 16.16
N GLU A 75 20.71 -6.34 16.90
CA GLU A 75 19.79 -5.22 16.65
C GLU A 75 20.50 -3.86 16.72
N GLU A 76 21.51 -3.72 17.59
CA GLU A 76 22.34 -2.52 17.68
C GLU A 76 23.19 -2.30 16.42
N GLU A 77 23.78 -3.36 15.87
CA GLU A 77 24.53 -3.28 14.62
C GLU A 77 23.62 -2.97 13.43
N LYS A 78 22.43 -3.59 13.35
CA LYS A 78 21.43 -3.25 12.31
C LYS A 78 21.03 -1.78 12.38
N GLU A 79 20.83 -1.26 13.59
CA GLU A 79 20.44 0.13 13.84
C GLU A 79 21.53 1.12 13.37
N GLN A 80 22.81 0.81 13.60
CA GLN A 80 23.93 1.62 13.10
C GLN A 80 24.03 1.61 11.57
N HIS A 81 23.73 0.48 10.94
CA HIS A 81 23.85 0.27 9.49
C HIS A 81 22.57 0.59 8.69
N ARG A 82 21.58 1.27 9.31
CA ARG A 82 20.36 1.70 8.61
C ARG A 82 20.69 2.48 7.33
N LYS A 83 19.96 2.20 6.25
CA LYS A 83 20.20 2.86 4.95
C LYS A 83 19.37 4.13 4.85
N ASN A 84 19.82 5.12 4.09
CA ASN A 84 19.02 6.30 3.82
C ASN A 84 17.79 5.94 2.96
N VAL A 85 16.67 6.63 3.17
CA VAL A 85 15.48 6.50 2.33
C VAL A 85 15.79 7.01 0.92
N VAL A 86 15.45 6.20 -0.09
CA VAL A 86 15.56 6.58 -1.49
C VAL A 86 14.16 6.80 -2.07
N PHE A 87 13.93 8.01 -2.59
CA PHE A 87 12.69 8.38 -3.25
C PHE A 87 12.80 8.13 -4.75
N ASN A 88 12.20 7.04 -5.21
CA ASN A 88 12.26 6.57 -6.58
C ASN A 88 11.43 7.42 -7.55
N ASP A 89 10.44 8.16 -7.06
CA ASP A 89 9.48 8.92 -7.88
C ASP A 89 9.87 10.39 -8.07
N GLY A 90 10.99 10.79 -7.49
CA GLY A 90 11.49 12.15 -7.44
C GLY A 90 11.82 12.58 -6.00
N PRO A 91 12.53 13.70 -5.82
CA PRO A 91 12.99 14.15 -4.51
C PRO A 91 11.83 14.29 -3.51
N GLY A 92 11.89 13.50 -2.43
CA GLY A 92 10.89 13.50 -1.36
C GLY A 92 9.52 12.97 -1.74
N LYS A 93 9.33 12.43 -2.95
CA LYS A 93 8.00 12.02 -3.44
C LYS A 93 7.73 10.55 -3.16
N LEU A 94 6.62 10.28 -2.47
CA LEU A 94 6.01 8.95 -2.37
C LEU A 94 4.74 8.94 -3.23
N SER A 95 4.61 8.00 -4.17
CA SER A 95 3.38 7.86 -4.97
C SER A 95 2.83 6.44 -4.97
N LEU A 96 1.52 6.32 -5.15
CA LEU A 96 0.84 5.01 -5.31
C LEU A 96 1.01 4.40 -6.70
N ASN A 97 1.80 4.98 -7.61
CA ASN A 97 1.94 4.45 -8.98
C ASN A 97 2.53 3.03 -9.07
N TYR A 98 3.07 2.51 -7.97
CA TYR A 98 3.76 1.23 -7.91
C TYR A 98 3.13 0.26 -6.91
N SER A 99 2.01 0.63 -6.29
CA SER A 99 1.27 -0.18 -5.30
C SER A 99 0.46 -1.33 -5.94
N HIS A 100 0.87 -1.79 -7.12
CA HIS A 100 0.19 -2.85 -7.84
C HIS A 100 0.41 -4.18 -7.12
N GLY A 101 -0.65 -5.00 -7.06
CA GLY A 101 -0.59 -6.34 -6.49
C GLY A 101 -1.73 -6.61 -5.53
N GLU A 102 -1.52 -7.65 -4.74
CA GLU A 102 -2.44 -8.14 -3.71
C GLU A 102 -1.73 -8.09 -2.36
N TYR A 103 -2.41 -7.51 -1.37
CA TYR A 103 -1.91 -7.33 -0.01
C TYR A 103 -2.95 -7.89 0.96
N THR A 104 -2.57 -8.89 1.75
CA THR A 104 -3.46 -9.49 2.74
C THR A 104 -2.99 -9.11 4.12
N TYR A 105 -3.79 -8.34 4.83
CA TYR A 105 -3.49 -7.82 6.15
C TYR A 105 -4.16 -8.66 7.24
N ALA A 106 -3.41 -9.03 8.27
CA ALA A 106 -3.98 -9.36 9.56
C ALA A 106 -4.23 -8.05 10.32
N VAL A 107 -5.49 -7.81 10.67
CA VAL A 107 -5.96 -6.56 11.28
C VAL A 107 -6.44 -6.84 12.70
N LEU A 108 -6.01 -6.00 13.64
CA LEU A 108 -6.45 -5.99 15.02
C LEU A 108 -7.04 -4.61 15.33
N TYR A 109 -8.30 -4.59 15.71
CA TYR A 109 -8.96 -3.43 16.31
C TYR A 109 -8.97 -3.61 17.82
N THR A 110 -8.65 -2.56 18.55
CA THR A 110 -8.75 -2.46 20.00
C THR A 110 -9.60 -1.25 20.36
N ILE A 111 -10.70 -1.51 21.05
CA ILE A 111 -11.68 -0.53 21.50
C ILE A 111 -11.62 -0.51 23.02
N ASP A 112 -11.12 0.58 23.58
CA ASP A 112 -11.11 0.85 25.02
C ASP A 112 -12.18 1.91 25.30
N ASN A 113 -13.22 1.50 26.03
CA ASN A 113 -14.32 2.39 26.41
C ASN A 113 -14.20 2.84 27.88
N GLY A 114 -13.02 2.75 28.48
CA GLY A 114 -12.73 3.13 29.86
C GLY A 114 -13.20 2.12 30.92
N LYS A 115 -14.11 1.19 30.57
CA LYS A 115 -14.57 0.10 31.46
C LYS A 115 -14.04 -1.26 31.01
N ASP A 116 -14.18 -1.52 29.72
CA ASP A 116 -13.86 -2.77 29.07
C ASP A 116 -12.97 -2.50 27.85
N ILE A 117 -12.12 -3.48 27.54
CA ILE A 117 -11.33 -3.49 26.31
C ILE A 117 -11.86 -4.60 25.42
N TYR A 118 -12.26 -4.24 24.21
CA TYR A 118 -12.69 -5.18 23.18
C TYR A 118 -11.65 -5.25 22.08
N THR A 119 -11.41 -6.46 21.60
CA THR A 119 -10.53 -6.72 20.45
C THR A 119 -11.30 -7.40 19.33
N ILE A 120 -11.02 -7.00 18.10
CA ILE A 120 -11.57 -7.62 16.90
C ILE A 120 -10.41 -7.99 15.99
N LYS A 121 -10.31 -9.27 15.62
CA LYS A 121 -9.29 -9.77 14.68
C LYS A 121 -9.95 -10.21 13.39
N GLN A 122 -9.40 -9.79 12.26
CA GLN A 122 -9.90 -10.15 10.94
C GLN A 122 -8.76 -10.12 9.90
N LYS A 123 -8.90 -10.90 8.83
CA LYS A 123 -8.06 -10.80 7.63
C LYS A 123 -8.75 -9.94 6.55
N ILE A 124 -8.02 -9.01 5.96
CA ILE A 124 -8.52 -8.13 4.90
C ILE A 124 -7.55 -8.16 3.72
N THR A 125 -8.05 -8.47 2.53
CA THR A 125 -7.26 -8.49 1.30
C THR A 125 -7.59 -7.28 0.43
N VAL A 126 -6.54 -6.60 -0.03
CA VAL A 126 -6.59 -5.40 -0.86
C VAL A 126 -5.90 -5.72 -2.18
N ILE A 127 -6.65 -5.64 -3.28
CA ILE A 127 -6.19 -6.00 -4.62
C ILE A 127 -6.25 -4.75 -5.49
N TRP A 128 -5.12 -4.33 -6.06
CA TRP A 128 -5.11 -3.26 -7.06
C TRP A 128 -5.76 -3.75 -8.36
N LEU A 129 -6.66 -2.95 -8.93
CA LEU A 129 -7.37 -3.29 -10.17
C LEU A 129 -6.90 -2.47 -11.37
N ALA A 130 -6.83 -1.15 -11.22
CA ALA A 130 -6.62 -0.23 -12.32
C ALA A 130 -6.14 1.14 -11.84
N GLN A 131 -5.62 1.94 -12.78
CA GLN A 131 -5.28 3.34 -12.56
C GLN A 131 -5.77 4.20 -13.74
N ASN A 132 -6.24 5.42 -13.45
CA ASN A 132 -6.57 6.43 -14.45
C ASN A 132 -6.27 7.84 -13.92
N LYS A 133 -5.42 8.62 -14.62
CA LYS A 133 -5.11 10.03 -14.28
C LYS A 133 -4.76 10.27 -12.80
N GLY A 134 -3.97 9.38 -12.18
CA GLY A 134 -3.58 9.49 -10.77
C GLY A 134 -4.57 8.90 -9.76
N TYR A 135 -5.75 8.46 -10.21
CA TYR A 135 -6.70 7.71 -9.37
C TYR A 135 -6.45 6.21 -9.50
N HIS A 136 -6.52 5.51 -8.38
CA HIS A 136 -6.32 4.07 -8.27
C HIS A 136 -7.60 3.39 -7.81
N CYS A 137 -7.94 2.26 -8.44
CA CYS A 137 -9.05 1.42 -8.00
C CYS A 137 -8.52 0.21 -7.24
N TYR A 138 -9.06 -0.03 -6.04
CA TYR A 138 -8.75 -1.20 -5.24
C TYR A 138 -10.00 -2.00 -4.93
N LYS A 139 -9.90 -3.33 -5.01
CA LYS A 139 -10.90 -4.27 -4.55
C LYS A 139 -10.54 -4.73 -3.15
N ILE A 140 -11.48 -4.58 -2.23
CA ILE A 140 -11.34 -4.95 -0.84
C ILE A 140 -12.18 -6.20 -0.59
N HIS A 141 -11.55 -7.22 -0.05
CA HIS A 141 -12.18 -8.44 0.42
C HIS A 141 -11.99 -8.55 1.93
N ARG A 142 -13.03 -8.95 2.64
CA ARG A 142 -12.98 -9.26 4.06
C ARG A 142 -13.19 -10.73 4.26
N ASP A 143 -12.31 -11.34 5.03
CA ASP A 143 -12.46 -12.74 5.40
C ASP A 143 -13.67 -12.91 6.31
N ASN A 144 -14.34 -14.05 6.19
CA ASN A 144 -15.54 -14.35 6.98
C ASN A 144 -15.19 -14.64 8.44
N ASP A 145 -13.97 -15.11 8.69
CA ASP A 145 -13.47 -15.38 10.03
C ASP A 145 -13.16 -14.07 10.77
N ILE A 146 -14.10 -13.67 11.64
CA ILE A 146 -13.96 -12.54 12.57
C ILE A 146 -13.92 -13.10 13.98
N TYR A 147 -12.96 -12.66 14.79
CA TYR A 147 -12.86 -13.05 16.19
C TYR A 147 -13.03 -11.82 17.07
N ILE A 148 -14.00 -11.87 17.97
CA ILE A 148 -14.26 -10.82 18.97
C ILE A 148 -13.77 -11.36 20.30
N ASN A 149 -12.78 -10.72 20.91
CA ASN A 149 -12.11 -11.20 22.13
C ASN A 149 -11.68 -12.68 22.01
N ASP A 150 -11.08 -13.02 20.86
CA ASP A 150 -10.62 -14.37 20.52
C ASP A 150 -11.72 -15.45 20.39
N VAL A 151 -12.99 -15.04 20.33
CA VAL A 151 -14.14 -15.93 20.17
C VAL A 151 -14.86 -15.64 18.85
N ALA A 152 -15.21 -16.70 18.11
CA ALA A 152 -16.03 -16.59 16.91
C ALA A 152 -17.45 -16.08 17.27
N PRO A 153 -18.14 -15.39 16.35
CA PRO A 153 -19.44 -14.83 16.66
C PRO A 153 -20.44 -15.97 16.92
N ASN A 154 -21.19 -15.88 18.02
CA ASN A 154 -22.04 -16.97 18.52
C ASN A 154 -23.48 -16.54 18.84
N THR A 155 -23.85 -15.30 18.49
CA THR A 155 -25.20 -14.76 18.69
C THR A 155 -25.93 -14.56 17.36
N MET A 156 -27.25 -14.70 17.37
CA MET A 156 -28.13 -14.44 16.22
C MET A 156 -27.93 -13.03 15.61
N ALA A 157 -27.72 -12.01 16.45
CA ALA A 157 -27.47 -10.64 15.98
C ALA A 157 -26.13 -10.54 15.21
N GLN A 158 -25.11 -11.26 15.67
CA GLN A 158 -23.83 -11.34 14.97
C GLN A 158 -23.94 -12.12 13.66
N GLU A 159 -24.74 -13.20 13.60
CA GLU A 159 -25.00 -13.92 12.34
C GLU A 159 -25.67 -13.03 11.29
N ILE A 160 -26.71 -12.27 11.67
CA ILE A 160 -27.38 -11.32 10.76
C ILE A 160 -26.38 -10.24 10.30
N THR A 161 -25.59 -9.69 11.21
CA THR A 161 -24.58 -8.68 10.89
C THR A 161 -23.51 -9.24 9.96
N HIS A 162 -23.10 -10.49 10.18
CA HIS A 162 -22.14 -11.20 9.34
C HIS A 162 -22.70 -11.37 7.92
N GLN A 163 -23.90 -11.93 7.78
CA GLN A 163 -24.57 -12.10 6.47
C GLN A 163 -24.76 -10.76 5.76
N ALA A 164 -25.19 -9.72 6.47
CA ALA A 164 -25.37 -8.40 5.90
C ALA A 164 -24.04 -7.76 5.46
N SER A 165 -22.95 -7.95 6.20
CA SER A 165 -21.64 -7.44 5.81
C SER A 165 -21.11 -8.08 4.52
N GLN A 166 -21.46 -9.34 4.25
CA GLN A 166 -21.13 -10.01 2.99
C GLN A 166 -21.81 -9.38 1.77
N ALA A 167 -22.92 -8.66 1.92
CA ALA A 167 -23.52 -7.94 0.80
C ALA A 167 -22.64 -6.76 0.34
N LEU A 168 -21.94 -6.13 1.28
CA LEU A 168 -21.09 -4.96 1.05
C LEU A 168 -19.78 -5.35 0.34
N TYR A 169 -19.27 -6.55 0.60
CA TYR A 169 -18.02 -7.03 0.04
C TYR A 169 -18.22 -8.02 -1.13
N PRO A 170 -17.35 -8.04 -2.16
CA PRO A 170 -16.20 -7.17 -2.33
C PRO A 170 -16.57 -5.71 -2.62
N LEU A 171 -15.87 -4.82 -1.95
CA LEU A 171 -15.99 -3.37 -2.11
C LEU A 171 -14.92 -2.90 -3.08
N THR A 172 -15.31 -2.15 -4.11
CA THR A 172 -14.34 -1.51 -5.02
C THR A 172 -14.30 -0.03 -4.74
N ILE A 173 -13.17 0.47 -4.27
CA ILE A 173 -12.98 1.87 -3.89
C ILE A 173 -12.09 2.60 -4.90
N VAL A 174 -12.24 3.92 -4.95
CA VAL A 174 -11.37 4.84 -5.69
C VAL A 174 -10.53 5.64 -4.71
N VAL A 175 -9.22 5.66 -4.96
CA VAL A 175 -8.21 6.34 -4.14
C VAL A 175 -7.49 7.36 -5.00
N ASP A 176 -7.26 8.56 -4.49
CA ASP A 176 -6.51 9.60 -5.21
C ASP A 176 -4.99 9.35 -5.21
N GLN A 177 -4.25 10.20 -5.91
CA GLN A 177 -2.79 10.10 -6.03
C GLN A 177 -2.04 10.28 -4.71
N ASN A 178 -2.68 10.89 -3.71
CA ASN A 178 -2.11 11.11 -2.38
C ASN A 178 -2.41 9.94 -1.44
N GLY A 179 -3.21 8.98 -1.88
CA GLY A 179 -3.64 7.85 -1.07
C GLY A 179 -4.83 8.16 -0.19
N ASN A 180 -5.70 9.13 -0.54
CA ASN A 180 -6.98 9.33 0.12
C ASN A 180 -8.05 8.47 -0.55
N TRP A 181 -8.86 7.76 0.23
CA TRP A 181 -10.10 7.18 -0.27
C TRP A 181 -11.12 8.30 -0.57
N ILE A 182 -11.70 8.29 -1.76
CA ILE A 182 -12.59 9.38 -2.22
C ILE A 182 -13.95 8.92 -2.76
N ASP A 183 -14.10 7.65 -3.15
CA ASP A 183 -15.34 7.16 -3.76
C ASP A 183 -15.47 5.62 -3.71
N ILE A 184 -16.67 5.11 -4.00
CA ILE A 184 -16.99 3.69 -4.20
C ILE A 184 -17.42 3.46 -5.64
N TYR A 185 -16.69 2.61 -6.35
CA TYR A 185 -16.93 2.36 -7.76
C TYR A 185 -18.10 1.41 -8.04
N ASN A 186 -18.32 0.40 -7.17
CA ASN A 186 -19.25 -0.69 -7.46
C ASN A 186 -20.59 -0.63 -6.69
N PHE A 187 -21.11 0.57 -6.44
CA PHE A 187 -22.38 0.80 -5.74
C PHE A 187 -23.54 -0.08 -6.28
N ASN A 188 -23.77 -0.08 -7.59
CA ASN A 188 -24.86 -0.86 -8.21
C ASN A 188 -24.75 -2.38 -7.94
N GLU A 189 -23.53 -2.91 -7.86
CA GLU A 189 -23.32 -4.32 -7.53
C GLU A 189 -23.65 -4.61 -6.06
N ILE A 190 -23.25 -3.70 -5.16
CA ILE A 190 -23.53 -3.80 -3.72
C ILE A 190 -25.02 -3.75 -3.46
N GLU A 191 -25.73 -2.80 -4.09
CA GLU A 191 -27.18 -2.68 -3.96
C GLU A 191 -27.89 -3.98 -4.39
N LYS A 192 -27.50 -4.55 -5.53
CA LYS A 192 -28.06 -5.81 -6.01
C LYS A 192 -27.81 -6.97 -5.03
N ARG A 193 -26.57 -7.12 -4.53
CA ARG A 193 -26.24 -8.14 -3.53
C ARG A 193 -27.06 -7.96 -2.26
N TRP A 194 -27.21 -6.71 -1.80
CA TRP A 194 -28.03 -6.40 -0.62
C TRP A 194 -29.48 -6.85 -0.78
N GLN A 195 -30.11 -6.61 -1.93
CA GLN A 195 -31.49 -7.06 -2.15
C GLN A 195 -31.64 -8.59 -2.10
N GLU A 196 -30.62 -9.33 -2.56
CA GLU A 196 -30.58 -10.79 -2.48
C GLU A 196 -30.36 -11.26 -1.03
N THR A 197 -29.35 -10.71 -0.34
CA THR A 197 -29.05 -11.01 1.06
C THR A 197 -30.22 -10.69 1.99
N LYS A 198 -30.89 -9.55 1.79
CA LYS A 198 -32.07 -9.15 2.57
C LYS A 198 -33.21 -10.17 2.45
N LYS A 199 -33.45 -10.72 1.26
CA LYS A 199 -34.44 -11.79 1.06
C LYS A 199 -34.04 -13.05 1.81
N GLN A 200 -32.76 -13.42 1.78
CA GLN A 200 -32.24 -14.59 2.50
C GLN A 200 -32.41 -14.42 4.02
N ILE A 201 -32.00 -13.28 4.58
CA ILE A 201 -32.16 -12.99 6.02
C ILE A 201 -33.64 -13.06 6.44
N ARG A 202 -34.55 -12.47 5.64
CA ARG A 202 -36.01 -12.51 5.91
C ARG A 202 -36.62 -13.91 5.96
N ASN A 203 -36.01 -14.88 5.27
CA ASN A 203 -36.51 -16.26 5.27
C ASN A 203 -36.31 -16.93 6.64
N TYR A 204 -35.21 -16.60 7.32
CA TYR A 204 -34.81 -17.25 8.57
C TYR A 204 -35.11 -16.40 9.81
N TYR A 205 -35.11 -15.07 9.68
CA TYR A 205 -35.24 -14.15 10.80
C TYR A 205 -36.40 -13.19 10.58
N LYS A 206 -37.33 -13.15 11.54
CA LYS A 206 -38.51 -12.28 11.53
C LYS A 206 -38.58 -11.47 12.82
N GLY A 207 -39.13 -10.27 12.73
CA GLY A 207 -39.41 -9.43 13.90
C GLY A 207 -39.06 -7.95 13.66
N HIS A 208 -39.55 -7.10 14.56
CA HIS A 208 -39.40 -5.64 14.42
C HIS A 208 -37.93 -5.18 14.38
N THR A 209 -37.06 -5.80 15.17
CA THR A 209 -35.62 -5.48 15.21
C THR A 209 -34.93 -5.73 13.87
N VAL A 210 -35.28 -6.82 13.20
CA VAL A 210 -34.71 -7.18 11.89
C VAL A 210 -35.19 -6.22 10.80
N GLU A 211 -36.47 -5.85 10.80
CA GLU A 211 -37.00 -4.87 9.86
C GLU A 211 -36.43 -3.45 10.08
N LYS A 212 -36.19 -3.06 11.34
CA LYS A 212 -35.48 -1.81 11.65
C LYS A 212 -34.05 -1.83 11.12
N TYR A 213 -33.35 -2.95 11.24
CA TYR A 213 -32.02 -3.12 10.66
C TYR A 213 -32.04 -2.94 9.14
N PHE A 214 -32.99 -3.58 8.46
CA PHE A 214 -33.13 -3.42 7.01
C PHE A 214 -33.41 -1.98 6.60
N SER A 215 -34.29 -1.28 7.30
CA SER A 215 -34.59 0.12 6.99
C SER A 215 -33.36 1.01 7.09
N ILE A 216 -32.46 0.76 8.05
CA ILE A 216 -31.20 1.50 8.19
C ILE A 216 -30.27 1.20 7.00
N GLN A 217 -30.12 -0.08 6.62
CA GLN A 217 -29.26 -0.46 5.50
C GLN A 217 -29.80 0.01 4.15
N ASP A 218 -31.11 -0.06 3.93
CA ASP A 218 -31.76 0.49 2.74
C ASP A 218 -31.47 1.99 2.61
N LYS A 219 -31.55 2.74 3.72
CA LYS A 219 -31.23 4.17 3.74
C LYS A 219 -29.76 4.43 3.38
N ASN A 220 -28.84 3.63 3.92
CA ASN A 220 -27.42 3.74 3.58
C ASN A 220 -27.17 3.45 2.09
N LEU A 221 -27.99 2.60 1.47
CA LEU A 221 -27.88 2.21 0.06
C LEU A 221 -28.80 3.01 -0.89
N GLU A 222 -29.36 4.15 -0.46
CA GLU A 222 -30.19 5.02 -1.32
C GLU A 222 -29.39 5.61 -2.50
N SER A 223 -28.09 5.82 -2.32
CA SER A 223 -27.18 6.38 -3.31
C SER A 223 -25.72 6.00 -3.05
N SER A 224 -24.84 6.23 -4.02
CA SER A 224 -23.39 6.07 -3.83
C SER A 224 -22.86 6.96 -2.69
N ASP A 225 -23.35 8.20 -2.61
CA ASP A 225 -22.92 9.16 -1.58
C ASP A 225 -23.31 8.73 -0.17
N THR A 226 -24.54 8.23 0.01
CA THR A 226 -24.99 7.71 1.31
C THR A 226 -24.24 6.45 1.71
N LEU A 227 -23.92 5.59 0.74
CA LEU A 227 -23.13 4.39 0.99
C LEU A 227 -21.70 4.78 1.39
N TYR A 228 -21.10 5.71 0.66
CA TYR A 228 -19.79 6.26 0.96
C TYR A 228 -19.79 6.88 2.36
N ALA A 229 -20.75 7.74 2.70
CA ALA A 229 -20.85 8.34 4.03
C ALA A 229 -20.99 7.29 5.16
N SER A 230 -21.73 6.21 4.91
CA SER A 230 -21.84 5.09 5.86
C SER A 230 -20.53 4.31 6.02
N LEU A 231 -19.84 4.03 4.92
CA LEU A 231 -18.61 3.24 4.93
C LEU A 231 -17.36 4.07 5.26
N ASN A 232 -17.40 5.38 5.11
CA ASN A 232 -16.29 6.28 5.48
C ASN A 232 -16.03 6.31 7.00
N LYS A 233 -16.78 5.52 7.78
CA LYS A 233 -16.52 5.22 9.18
C LYS A 233 -15.60 4.02 9.38
N ASP A 234 -15.20 3.36 8.30
CA ASP A 234 -14.36 2.17 8.36
C ASP A 234 -12.91 2.51 8.73
N TRP A 235 -12.49 2.07 9.91
CA TRP A 235 -11.17 2.41 10.45
C TRP A 235 -10.02 1.82 9.64
N PHE A 236 -10.19 0.64 9.05
CA PHE A 236 -9.13 0.05 8.23
C PHE A 236 -8.93 0.84 6.95
N LEU A 237 -10.01 1.17 6.23
CA LEU A 237 -9.90 1.95 5.00
C LEU A 237 -9.37 3.36 5.26
N ASN A 238 -9.85 4.02 6.32
CA ASN A 238 -9.34 5.34 6.72
C ASN A 238 -7.88 5.32 7.20
N SER A 239 -7.40 4.19 7.72
CA SER A 239 -6.01 4.05 8.15
C SER A 239 -5.09 3.72 6.98
N LEU A 240 -5.47 2.77 6.13
CA LEU A 240 -4.66 2.38 4.98
C LEU A 240 -4.59 3.50 3.92
N PHE A 241 -5.71 4.17 3.67
CA PHE A 241 -5.84 5.25 2.69
C PHE A 241 -5.97 6.61 3.38
N ASN A 242 -5.02 6.89 4.27
CA ASN A 242 -4.95 8.12 5.09
C ASN A 242 -4.18 9.28 4.44
N GLY A 243 -3.96 9.25 3.12
CA GLY A 243 -3.33 10.37 2.42
C GLY A 243 -1.83 10.56 2.72
N ILE A 244 -1.08 9.47 2.96
CA ILE A 244 0.36 9.54 3.33
C ILE A 244 1.30 9.62 2.11
N HIS A 245 0.80 9.42 0.90
CA HIS A 245 1.58 9.37 -0.34
C HIS A 245 1.77 10.75 -0.93
N VAL A 246 2.59 11.56 -0.27
CA VAL A 246 2.78 12.98 -0.59
C VAL A 246 4.22 13.29 -1.01
N GLN A 247 4.43 14.52 -1.47
CA GLN A 247 5.77 15.07 -1.67
C GLN A 247 6.24 15.78 -0.39
N TYR A 248 7.30 15.25 0.21
CA TYR A 248 7.89 15.79 1.42
C TYR A 248 8.87 16.93 1.13
N PRO A 249 8.83 18.01 1.93
CA PRO A 249 9.84 19.06 1.88
C PRO A 249 11.20 18.54 2.38
N SER A 250 12.25 19.35 2.23
CA SER A 250 13.58 19.03 2.77
C SER A 250 13.58 18.84 4.28
N THR A 251 12.69 19.52 5.01
CA THR A 251 12.50 19.36 6.46
C THR A 251 11.89 18.02 6.86
N LYS A 252 11.39 17.23 5.89
CA LYS A 252 10.74 15.92 6.11
C LYS A 252 9.47 15.95 6.97
N THR A 253 8.97 17.15 7.25
CA THR A 253 7.80 17.38 8.10
C THR A 253 6.72 18.13 7.35
N ILE A 254 5.48 17.67 7.48
CA ILE A 254 4.28 18.27 6.88
C ILE A 254 3.25 18.48 7.98
N ASN A 255 2.71 19.69 8.06
CA ASN A 255 1.55 19.97 8.89
C ASN A 255 0.27 19.86 8.05
N ARG A 256 -0.70 19.06 8.51
CA ARG A 256 -1.98 18.90 7.80
C ARG A 256 -3.13 18.61 8.76
N LYS A 257 -4.35 18.77 8.24
CA LYS A 257 -5.56 18.32 8.91
C LYS A 257 -5.85 16.89 8.50
N ILE A 258 -6.17 16.04 9.48
CA ILE A 258 -6.66 14.68 9.27
C ILE A 258 -8.04 14.58 9.90
N THR A 259 -8.96 13.95 9.18
CA THR A 259 -10.25 13.53 9.72
C THR A 259 -10.20 12.04 9.99
N PHE A 260 -10.60 11.61 11.18
CA PHE A 260 -10.69 10.18 11.48
C PHE A 260 -12.04 9.84 12.14
N PRO A 261 -12.73 8.79 11.67
CA PRO A 261 -13.98 8.36 12.29
C PRO A 261 -13.72 7.81 13.69
N TYR A 262 -14.49 8.29 14.67
CA TYR A 262 -14.29 7.94 16.08
C TYR A 262 -15.53 7.27 16.68
N LEU A 263 -16.73 7.87 16.54
CA LEU A 263 -17.98 7.27 17.03
C LEU A 263 -18.86 6.77 15.89
N ALA A 264 -19.64 5.73 16.17
CA ALA A 264 -20.54 5.12 15.20
C ALA A 264 -21.61 6.09 14.68
N LYS A 265 -22.12 7.00 15.53
CA LYS A 265 -23.20 7.93 15.16
C LYS A 265 -22.74 9.36 14.87
N SER A 266 -21.50 9.70 15.17
CA SER A 266 -20.98 11.04 14.90
C SER A 266 -20.23 11.12 13.57
N GLU A 267 -20.06 12.34 13.07
CA GLU A 267 -19.12 12.68 12.00
C GLU A 267 -17.67 12.54 12.47
N SER A 268 -16.78 12.29 11.52
CA SER A 268 -15.34 12.16 11.75
C SER A 268 -14.78 13.34 12.53
N ILE A 269 -13.79 13.07 13.37
CA ILE A 269 -13.14 14.07 14.22
C ILE A 269 -11.99 14.71 13.45
N ASN A 270 -11.86 16.03 13.58
CA ASN A 270 -10.78 16.79 12.99
C ASN A 270 -9.57 16.87 13.93
N TYR A 271 -8.40 16.59 13.38
CA TYR A 271 -7.11 16.72 14.08
C TYR A 271 -6.18 17.62 13.30
N GLN A 272 -5.46 18.49 14.01
CA GLN A 272 -4.29 19.17 13.48
C GLN A 272 -3.07 18.28 13.74
N THR A 273 -2.38 17.88 12.67
CA THR A 273 -1.33 16.86 12.72
C THR A 273 -0.01 17.34 12.14
N GLU A 274 1.07 16.80 12.69
CA GLU A 274 2.42 16.84 12.15
C GLU A 274 2.78 15.43 11.65
N GLN A 275 3.12 15.32 10.37
CA GLN A 275 3.56 14.09 9.70
C GLN A 275 5.04 14.19 9.36
N VAL A 276 5.83 13.25 9.86
CA VAL A 276 7.28 13.18 9.72
C VAL A 276 7.67 11.88 9.03
N ILE A 277 8.54 11.95 8.03
CA ILE A 277 9.18 10.78 7.42
C ILE A 277 10.61 10.64 7.93
N ASP A 278 11.01 9.44 8.32
CA ASP A 278 12.37 9.19 8.78
C ASP A 278 13.36 9.31 7.61
N GLU A 279 14.55 9.83 7.87
CA GLU A 279 15.60 9.96 6.86
C GLU A 279 16.23 8.61 6.48
N ARG A 280 16.19 7.66 7.42
CA ARG A 280 16.75 6.32 7.28
C ARG A 280 15.62 5.30 7.33
N LEU A 281 15.75 4.26 6.52
CA LEU A 281 14.94 3.05 6.64
C LEU A 281 15.14 2.43 8.03
N ASP A 282 14.16 1.71 8.53
CA ASP A 282 14.31 0.93 9.76
C ASP A 282 15.20 -0.32 9.56
N VAL A 283 15.34 -1.13 10.62
CA VAL A 283 16.14 -2.36 10.62
C VAL A 283 15.63 -3.41 9.62
N ASP A 284 14.34 -3.35 9.24
CA ASP A 284 13.70 -4.22 8.26
C ASP A 284 13.73 -3.62 6.84
N ASN A 285 14.46 -2.51 6.65
CA ASN A 285 14.55 -1.75 5.40
C ASN A 285 13.21 -1.14 4.94
N LEU A 286 12.33 -0.78 5.87
CA LEU A 286 11.06 -0.10 5.62
C LEU A 286 11.18 1.41 5.81
N ILE A 287 10.39 2.16 5.05
CA ILE A 287 10.23 3.60 5.25
C ILE A 287 9.29 3.81 6.43
N VAL A 288 9.72 4.60 7.41
CA VAL A 288 8.91 4.92 8.58
C VAL A 288 8.28 6.31 8.43
N ILE A 289 6.96 6.38 8.61
CA ILE A 289 6.22 7.65 8.69
C ILE A 289 5.52 7.70 10.04
N ASN A 290 5.74 8.78 10.79
CA ASN A 290 5.10 9.06 12.06
C ASN A 290 4.15 10.25 11.89
N ILE A 291 2.94 10.17 12.43
CA ILE A 291 1.96 11.24 12.44
C ILE A 291 1.47 11.43 13.87
N ASN A 292 1.58 12.63 14.40
CA ASN A 292 1.04 12.96 15.71
C ASN A 292 0.15 14.20 15.59
N GLY A 293 -0.98 14.19 16.27
CA GLY A 293 -1.93 15.29 16.20
C GLY A 293 -2.71 15.50 17.48
N LYS A 294 -3.24 16.71 17.56
CA LYS A 294 -4.14 17.14 18.62
C LYS A 294 -5.50 17.48 18.03
N LEU A 295 -6.53 17.28 18.85
CA LEU A 295 -7.91 17.60 18.50
C LEU A 295 -8.00 19.04 17.99
N ASN A 296 -8.64 19.21 16.84
CA ASN A 296 -8.93 20.50 16.25
C ASN A 296 -10.37 20.49 15.72
N ASP A 297 -11.31 20.30 16.64
CA ASP A 297 -12.74 20.20 16.37
C ASP A 297 -13.51 21.29 17.13
N GLU A 298 -14.66 21.69 16.59
CA GLU A 298 -15.51 22.73 17.20
C GLU A 298 -16.40 22.17 18.30
N ARG A 299 -16.73 20.87 18.24
CA ARG A 299 -17.56 20.17 19.22
C ARG A 299 -16.97 20.21 20.64
N THR A 300 -17.84 20.38 21.61
CA THR A 300 -17.54 20.39 23.05
C THR A 300 -17.50 18.97 23.60
N LYS A 301 -17.07 18.82 24.86
CA LYS A 301 -17.05 17.52 25.53
C LYS A 301 -18.46 16.92 25.62
N THR A 302 -19.44 17.74 25.99
CA THR A 302 -20.87 17.38 26.03
C THR A 302 -21.38 16.92 24.66
N ASP A 303 -20.98 17.60 23.57
CA ASP A 303 -21.38 17.21 22.21
C ASP A 303 -20.90 15.79 21.89
N PHE A 304 -19.65 15.46 22.21
CA PHE A 304 -19.09 14.13 21.98
C PHE A 304 -19.74 13.06 22.85
N GLU A 305 -20.00 13.35 24.13
CA GLU A 305 -20.66 12.43 25.06
C GLU A 305 -22.10 12.10 24.63
N ASN A 306 -22.77 13.04 23.97
CA ASN A 306 -24.11 12.87 23.42
C ASN A 306 -24.13 12.45 21.92
N GLU A 307 -22.96 12.15 21.34
CA GLU A 307 -22.79 11.76 19.92
C GLU A 307 -23.37 12.79 18.92
N LEU A 308 -23.29 14.09 19.24
CA LEU A 308 -23.76 15.19 18.39
C LEU A 308 -22.77 15.53 17.28
N ASN A 309 -23.30 15.94 16.12
CA ASN A 309 -22.51 16.32 14.94
C ASN A 309 -22.23 17.82 14.86
N ILE A 310 -23.01 18.62 15.58
CA ILE A 310 -22.92 20.07 15.57
C ILE A 310 -22.58 20.54 16.96
N SER A 311 -21.77 21.60 17.03
CA SER A 311 -21.46 22.20 18.31
C SER A 311 -22.70 22.90 18.89
N GLY A 312 -23.09 22.52 20.11
CA GLY A 312 -23.93 23.35 20.95
C GLY A 312 -23.13 24.60 21.31
N LYS A 313 -23.41 25.74 20.66
CA LYS A 313 -22.67 27.00 20.87
C LYS A 313 -22.94 27.65 22.24
N GLU A 314 -22.66 26.95 23.32
CA GLU A 314 -22.61 27.53 24.65
C GLU A 314 -21.18 27.99 24.94
N TYR A 315 -21.03 29.30 25.13
CA TYR A 315 -19.74 29.99 25.23
C TYR A 315 -18.88 29.59 26.45
N SER A 316 -19.29 28.59 27.25
CA SER A 316 -18.59 28.15 28.46
C SER A 316 -18.39 26.64 28.60
N GLU A 317 -18.65 25.83 27.58
CA GLU A 317 -18.46 24.38 27.69
C GLU A 317 -16.99 23.97 27.53
N GLU A 318 -16.60 22.94 28.27
CA GLU A 318 -15.27 22.34 28.24
C GLU A 318 -15.01 21.70 26.87
N LYS A 319 -13.84 21.98 26.27
CA LYS A 319 -13.34 21.23 25.11
C LYS A 319 -12.60 19.99 25.60
N PRO A 320 -12.82 18.80 25.02
CA PRO A 320 -12.06 17.63 25.41
C PRO A 320 -10.62 17.74 24.88
N ASP A 321 -9.66 17.17 25.59
CA ASP A 321 -8.37 16.85 24.97
C ASP A 321 -8.56 15.65 24.04
N GLY A 322 -7.83 15.61 22.94
CA GLY A 322 -7.87 14.49 22.02
C GLY A 322 -6.57 14.38 21.26
N ASN A 323 -6.17 13.14 21.02
CA ASN A 323 -4.92 12.82 20.38
C ASN A 323 -5.15 11.88 19.21
N TYR A 324 -4.39 12.12 18.15
CA TYR A 324 -4.25 11.23 17.01
C TYR A 324 -2.78 10.81 16.91
N SER A 325 -2.52 9.53 16.72
CA SER A 325 -1.19 9.03 16.43
C SER A 325 -1.27 7.96 15.37
N ALA A 326 -0.40 8.01 14.38
CA ALA A 326 -0.25 6.96 13.40
C ALA A 326 1.22 6.70 13.10
N LYS A 327 1.56 5.43 12.92
CA LYS A 327 2.89 5.00 12.48
C LYS A 327 2.73 4.00 11.35
N TYR A 328 3.42 4.25 10.24
CA TYR A 328 3.39 3.42 9.04
C TYR A 328 4.80 2.91 8.75
N PHE A 329 4.87 1.67 8.28
CA PHE A 329 6.08 1.02 7.80
C PHE A 329 5.84 0.62 6.35
N LEU A 330 6.43 1.36 5.41
CA LEU A 330 6.14 1.23 3.99
C LEU A 330 7.27 0.49 3.28
N ASN A 331 6.90 -0.34 2.31
CA ASN A 331 7.87 -0.96 1.44
C ASN A 331 8.48 0.09 0.49
N PRO A 332 9.81 0.25 0.45
CA PRO A 332 10.46 1.26 -0.38
C PRO A 332 10.30 1.03 -1.89
N ASN A 333 9.90 -0.18 -2.30
CA ASN A 333 9.74 -0.55 -3.71
C ASN A 333 8.34 -0.27 -4.26
N ASN A 334 7.31 -0.12 -3.44
CA ASN A 334 5.94 0.12 -3.91
C ASN A 334 5.16 1.17 -3.10
N TYR A 335 5.73 1.62 -1.98
CA TYR A 335 5.16 2.57 -1.03
C TYR A 335 3.81 2.13 -0.42
N MET A 336 3.47 0.85 -0.50
CA MET A 336 2.37 0.28 0.27
C MET A 336 2.82 0.01 1.71
N PRO A 337 1.95 0.26 2.70
CA PRO A 337 2.22 -0.14 4.07
C PRO A 337 2.36 -1.66 4.19
N GLU A 338 3.49 -2.13 4.70
CA GLU A 338 3.68 -3.51 5.16
C GLU A 338 3.14 -3.69 6.58
N ALA A 339 3.19 -2.63 7.38
CA ALA A 339 2.50 -2.57 8.65
C ALA A 339 2.08 -1.14 8.98
N PHE A 340 1.05 -0.99 9.80
CA PHE A 340 0.71 0.30 10.39
C PHE A 340 0.00 0.13 11.73
N ILE A 341 0.05 1.18 12.53
CA ILE A 341 -0.77 1.35 13.73
C ILE A 341 -1.34 2.76 13.74
N VAL A 342 -2.64 2.89 13.97
CA VAL A 342 -3.33 4.18 14.12
C VAL A 342 -4.10 4.14 15.43
N SER A 343 -3.98 5.19 16.23
CA SER A 343 -4.69 5.33 17.50
C SER A 343 -5.29 6.73 17.64
N CYS A 344 -6.52 6.77 18.12
CA CYS A 344 -7.24 7.99 18.45
C CYS A 344 -7.72 7.90 19.90
N GLY A 345 -7.48 8.94 20.68
CA GLY A 345 -7.97 9.06 22.06
C GLY A 345 -8.75 10.35 22.24
N LEU A 346 -9.79 10.31 23.09
CA LEU A 346 -10.56 11.48 23.48
C LEU A 346 -10.75 11.45 25.00
N GLY A 347 -10.36 12.53 25.66
CA GLY A 347 -10.49 12.75 27.10
C GLY A 347 -11.90 13.19 27.46
N LEU A 348 -12.85 12.26 27.39
CA LEU A 348 -14.20 12.42 27.93
C LEU A 348 -14.25 11.98 29.40
N ASP A 349 -15.40 12.12 30.07
CA ASP A 349 -15.58 11.59 31.43
C ASP A 349 -15.31 10.08 31.50
N ILE A 350 -15.70 9.38 30.44
CA ILE A 350 -15.28 8.01 30.18
C ILE A 350 -14.28 8.07 29.03
N VAL A 351 -12.99 7.93 29.37
CA VAL A 351 -11.91 7.94 28.37
C VAL A 351 -12.19 6.87 27.33
N GLN A 352 -12.19 7.29 26.08
CA GLN A 352 -12.36 6.39 24.95
C GLN A 352 -11.07 6.39 24.12
N LYS A 353 -10.61 5.21 23.74
CA LYS A 353 -9.43 5.05 22.90
C LYS A 353 -9.67 3.93 21.90
N TYR A 354 -9.38 4.25 20.65
CA TYR A 354 -9.44 3.31 19.55
C TYR A 354 -8.05 3.11 18.99
N THR A 355 -7.71 1.87 18.70
CA THR A 355 -6.44 1.52 18.05
C THR A 355 -6.72 0.50 16.97
N ILE A 356 -6.15 0.69 15.81
CA ILE A 356 -6.11 -0.31 14.75
C ILE A 356 -4.65 -0.57 14.40
N SER A 357 -4.26 -1.83 14.36
CA SER A 357 -3.00 -2.26 13.76
C SER A 357 -3.26 -3.23 12.62
N ALA A 358 -2.43 -3.18 11.61
CA ALA A 358 -2.48 -4.10 10.49
C ALA A 358 -1.07 -4.46 10.04
N THR A 359 -0.87 -5.73 9.71
CA THR A 359 0.40 -6.24 9.18
C THR A 359 0.12 -7.10 7.96
N ASN A 360 0.82 -6.84 6.86
CA ASN A 360 0.76 -7.65 5.65
C ASN A 360 1.36 -9.03 5.93
N LEU A 361 0.61 -10.08 5.61
CA LEU A 361 0.97 -11.48 5.86
C LEU A 361 1.97 -12.02 4.84
N HIS A 362 2.18 -11.32 3.74
CA HIS A 362 3.08 -11.73 2.66
C HIS A 362 4.35 -10.86 2.57
N SER A 363 4.65 -10.09 3.62
CA SER A 363 5.89 -9.32 3.71
C SER A 363 7.10 -10.24 3.56
N ARG A 364 8.01 -9.90 2.63
CA ARG A 364 9.29 -10.63 2.50
C ARG A 364 10.15 -10.33 3.73
N LYS A 365 10.73 -11.38 4.33
CA LYS A 365 11.69 -11.26 5.44
C LYS A 365 12.92 -10.41 5.09
N GLU A 366 13.29 -10.36 3.82
CA GLU A 366 14.34 -9.47 3.32
C GLU A 366 13.82 -8.69 2.11
N LEU A 367 13.76 -7.36 2.26
CA LEU A 367 13.42 -6.46 1.16
C LEU A 367 14.69 -6.14 0.36
N VAL A 368 14.80 -6.72 -0.83
CA VAL A 368 15.75 -6.25 -1.83
C VAL A 368 15.31 -4.85 -2.27
N ILE A 369 16.05 -3.82 -1.85
CA ILE A 369 15.83 -2.43 -2.29
C ILE A 369 16.23 -2.38 -3.77
N ALA A 370 15.24 -2.38 -4.66
CA ALA A 370 15.51 -2.23 -6.07
C ALA A 370 15.96 -0.78 -6.31
N SER A 371 17.17 -0.58 -6.82
CA SER A 371 17.50 0.70 -7.44
C SER A 371 16.62 0.82 -8.68
N ARG A 372 15.64 1.72 -8.65
CA ARG A 372 14.88 2.03 -9.85
C ARG A 372 15.77 2.87 -10.75
N GLN A 373 16.70 2.23 -11.46
CA GLN A 373 17.21 2.83 -12.68
C GLN A 373 15.98 3.05 -13.56
N SER A 374 15.77 4.30 -13.94
CA SER A 374 14.75 4.68 -14.89
C SER A 374 14.94 3.79 -16.13
N THR A 375 14.10 2.78 -16.29
CA THR A 375 13.83 2.17 -17.58
C THR A 375 12.92 3.13 -18.36
N TYR A 376 13.32 4.39 -18.47
CA TYR A 376 13.20 5.04 -19.77
C TYR A 376 14.12 4.25 -20.71
N VAL A 377 13.60 3.12 -21.21
CA VAL A 377 13.72 2.91 -22.64
C VAL A 377 12.93 4.07 -23.20
N GLY A 378 13.64 5.17 -23.46
CA GLY A 378 13.10 6.19 -24.34
C GLY A 378 12.56 5.41 -25.52
N ILE A 379 11.25 5.45 -25.72
CA ILE A 379 10.73 5.25 -27.05
C ILE A 379 11.53 6.27 -27.82
N ASN A 380 12.52 5.79 -28.60
CA ASN A 380 13.05 6.56 -29.69
C ASN A 380 11.79 6.94 -30.45
N LYS A 381 11.29 8.16 -30.21
CA LYS A 381 10.39 8.81 -31.16
C LYS A 381 11.09 8.55 -32.48
N PRO A 382 10.45 7.86 -33.45
CA PRO A 382 11.07 7.74 -34.76
C PRO A 382 11.52 9.14 -35.12
N LYS A 383 12.82 9.30 -35.39
CA LYS A 383 13.45 10.59 -35.72
C LYS A 383 12.40 11.37 -36.49
N LYS A 384 11.90 12.48 -35.91
CA LYS A 384 10.95 13.34 -36.62
C LYS A 384 11.57 13.51 -38.00
N ARG A 385 10.92 12.98 -39.04
CA ARG A 385 11.38 13.22 -40.41
C ARG A 385 11.50 14.73 -40.47
N ASP A 386 12.71 15.21 -40.73
CA ASP A 386 12.95 16.62 -40.85
C ASP A 386 12.22 17.07 -42.11
N TYR A 387 10.98 17.52 -41.91
CA TYR A 387 10.16 18.04 -42.97
C TYR A 387 10.68 19.41 -43.43
N SER A 388 11.77 19.96 -42.88
CA SER A 388 12.35 21.22 -43.36
C SER A 388 12.74 21.12 -44.85
N LEU A 389 13.32 20.00 -45.27
CA LEU A 389 13.68 19.78 -46.68
C LEU A 389 12.45 19.58 -47.57
N LEU A 390 11.40 18.91 -47.08
CA LEU A 390 10.13 18.75 -47.79
C LEU A 390 9.33 20.06 -47.89
N TYR A 391 9.40 20.92 -46.87
CA TYR A 391 8.80 22.25 -46.85
C TYR A 391 9.55 23.22 -47.77
N ILE A 392 10.89 23.13 -47.81
CA ILE A 392 11.73 23.88 -48.74
C ILE A 392 11.48 23.42 -50.19
N ILE A 393 11.36 22.11 -50.44
CA ILE A 393 11.01 21.58 -51.76
C ILE A 393 9.59 22.00 -52.17
N LEU A 394 8.61 22.00 -51.26
CA LEU A 394 7.26 22.51 -51.53
C LEU A 394 7.23 24.02 -51.81
N LEU A 395 8.05 24.83 -51.14
CA LEU A 395 8.21 26.27 -51.43
C LEU A 395 8.90 26.52 -52.78
N ILE A 396 9.88 25.68 -53.16
CA ILE A 396 10.53 25.74 -54.47
C ILE A 396 9.54 25.32 -55.58
N ILE A 397 8.75 24.27 -55.38
CA ILE A 397 7.74 23.84 -56.35
C ILE A 397 6.62 24.91 -56.48
N ALA A 398 6.19 25.53 -55.38
CA ALA A 398 5.19 26.60 -55.41
C ALA A 398 5.70 27.87 -56.12
N SER A 399 6.97 28.24 -55.94
CA SER A 399 7.58 29.38 -56.64
C SER A 399 7.83 29.11 -58.13
N VAL A 400 8.21 27.89 -58.51
CA VAL A 400 8.33 27.50 -59.92
C VAL A 400 6.96 27.45 -60.62
N ALA A 401 5.91 26.96 -59.93
CA ALA A 401 4.55 26.96 -60.45
C ALA A 401 4.00 28.40 -60.61
N PHE A 402 4.34 29.31 -59.70
CA PHE A 402 3.95 30.73 -59.79
C PHE A 402 4.65 31.45 -60.95
N VAL A 403 5.94 31.17 -61.19
CA VAL A 403 6.67 31.72 -62.35
C VAL A 403 6.14 31.16 -63.68
N PHE A 404 5.74 29.89 -63.73
CA PHE A 404 5.12 29.31 -64.93
C PHE A 404 3.71 29.87 -65.18
N ALA A 405 2.91 30.08 -64.13
CA ALA A 405 1.60 30.71 -64.24
C ALA A 405 1.68 32.16 -64.72
N ILE A 406 2.67 32.94 -64.25
CA ILE A 406 2.92 34.30 -64.74
C ILE A 406 3.38 34.29 -66.20
N ARG A 407 4.26 33.36 -66.61
CA ARG A 407 4.68 33.23 -68.02
C ARG A 407 3.52 32.89 -68.97
N VAL A 408 2.61 32.00 -68.55
CA VAL A 408 1.44 31.60 -69.35
C VAL A 408 0.40 32.73 -69.43
N PHE A 409 0.29 33.56 -68.39
CA PHE A 409 -0.61 34.72 -68.37
C PHE A 409 -0.12 35.87 -69.26
N PHE A 410 1.20 36.09 -69.36
CA PHE A 410 1.79 37.13 -70.22
C PHE A 410 2.05 36.71 -71.67
N LEU A 411 1.92 35.42 -72.03
CA LEU A 411 1.99 34.92 -73.41
C LEU A 411 0.62 34.81 -74.10
N LYS A 412 -0.46 35.26 -73.43
CA LYS A 412 -1.84 35.27 -73.95
C LYS A 412 -2.46 36.68 -74.04
N GLN A 413 -1.64 37.73 -74.05
CA GLN A 413 -2.01 39.08 -74.48
C GLN A 413 -1.20 39.51 -75.67
#